data_AF-A0A7Y2JH38-F1
#
_entry.id   AF-A0A7Y2JH38-F1
#
_cell.length_a   1.000
_cell.length_b   1.000
_cell.length_c   1.000
_cell.angle_alpha   90.00
_cell.angle_beta   90.00
_cell.angle_gamma   90.00
#
_symmetry.space_group_name_H-M   'P 1'
#
loop_
_entity.id
_entity.type
_entity.pdbx_description
1 polymer ?
#
loop_
_entity_poly.entity_id
_entity_poly.type
_entity_poly.pdbx_seq_one_letter_code
_entity_poly.pdbx_strand_id
1 'polypeptide(L)'
;MSQRNQTLGEFIIENQSSFKYSSGELSRLINSIRLAAKVVNHEVNKAGLVDILGAAGDTNIQGEDQQKLDVYANNKFIQTMTNRNIVCGIASEEEDDFISINSQDENHQNKYVVLIDPLDGSSNIDVNVSVGTIFSVYRRVTPVGTPVTIEDFLQKGNKQVAAGYIIYGTSTMLVYTTGHGVNGFTLNPAIGSYYLSHPDMKFPEDGQIYSVNEGNYTH
;
A
#
# COMPACT_ATOMS: atom_id res chain seq x y z
N MET A 1 6.01 28.84 8.22
CA MET A 1 7.06 28.70 7.19
C MET A 1 6.85 27.36 6.50
N SER A 2 6.69 27.35 5.16
CA SER A 2 6.52 26.13 4.37
C SER A 2 7.68 25.17 4.63
N GLN A 3 7.43 23.99 5.23
CA GLN A 3 8.40 22.89 5.37
C GLN A 3 8.71 22.30 3.99
N ARG A 4 9.41 23.06 3.14
CA ARG A 4 9.50 22.80 1.70
C ARG A 4 10.38 21.59 1.33
N ASN A 5 11.02 20.92 2.30
CA ASN A 5 11.96 19.83 2.08
C ASN A 5 11.88 18.72 3.15
N GLN A 6 10.75 18.55 3.83
CA GLN A 6 10.63 17.49 4.82
C GLN A 6 10.45 16.13 4.13
N THR A 7 11.27 15.15 4.49
CA THR A 7 11.15 13.77 4.00
C THR A 7 10.06 13.01 4.75
N LEU A 8 9.54 11.94 4.14
CA LEU A 8 8.61 11.01 4.80
C LEU A 8 9.19 10.45 6.11
N GLY A 9 10.50 10.20 6.16
CA GLY A 9 11.16 9.71 7.38
C GLY A 9 11.12 10.73 8.51
N GLU A 10 11.51 11.98 8.23
CA GLU A 10 11.46 13.09 9.20
C GLU A 10 10.02 13.34 9.67
N PHE A 11 9.06 13.35 8.74
CA PHE A 11 7.65 13.52 9.06
C PHE A 11 7.14 12.46 10.03
N ILE A 12 7.48 11.18 9.80
CA ILE A 12 7.07 10.08 10.69
C ILE A 12 7.69 10.23 12.08
N ILE A 13 8.95 10.67 12.16
CA ILE A 13 9.65 10.89 13.44
C ILE A 13 9.01 12.04 14.22
N GLU A 14 8.71 13.16 13.55
CA GLU A 14 8.07 14.33 14.16
C GLU A 14 6.64 14.04 14.64
N ASN A 15 5.92 13.14 13.94
CA ASN A 15 4.51 12.84 14.21
C ASN A 15 4.31 11.53 15.00
N GLN A 16 5.32 11.04 15.73
CA GLN A 16 5.24 9.79 16.49
C GLN A 16 4.03 9.72 17.47
N SER A 17 3.66 10.86 18.06
CA SER A 17 2.51 10.97 18.98
C SER A 17 1.16 10.78 18.30
N SER A 18 1.06 11.04 17.00
CA SER A 18 -0.15 10.85 16.19
C SER A 18 -0.42 9.38 15.88
N PHE A 19 0.47 8.47 16.26
CA PHE A 19 0.27 7.03 16.12
C PHE A 19 -0.20 6.45 17.46
N LYS A 20 -1.49 6.09 17.53
CA LYS A 20 -2.18 5.62 18.75
C LYS A 20 -1.46 4.48 19.52
N TYR A 21 -0.61 3.71 18.85
CA TYR A 21 0.05 2.53 19.39
C TYR A 21 1.59 2.61 19.32
N SER A 22 2.17 3.82 19.39
CA SER A 22 3.57 4.13 19.05
C SER A 22 4.64 3.30 19.80
N SER A 23 5.17 2.29 19.09
CA SER A 23 6.33 1.44 19.47
C SER A 23 7.47 1.51 18.42
N GLY A 24 7.37 2.40 17.42
CA GLY A 24 8.23 2.41 16.23
C GLY A 24 7.88 1.33 15.18
N GLU A 25 7.04 0.36 15.51
CA GLU A 25 6.61 -0.72 14.61
C GLU A 25 5.87 -0.18 13.37
N LEU A 26 4.94 0.78 13.55
CA LEU A 26 4.18 1.37 12.43
C LEU A 26 5.06 2.23 11.52
N SER A 27 6.04 2.94 12.09
CA SER A 27 7.06 3.66 11.32
C SER A 27 7.88 2.70 10.45
N ARG A 28 8.25 1.54 10.99
CA ARG A 28 8.92 0.48 10.23
C ARG A 28 8.02 -0.04 9.11
N LEU A 29 6.72 -0.22 9.37
CA LEU A 29 5.76 -0.70 8.37
C LEU A 29 5.65 0.25 7.17
N ILE A 30 5.46 1.54 7.41
CA ILE A 30 5.38 2.56 6.35
C ILE A 30 6.69 2.61 5.57
N ASN A 31 7.84 2.43 6.24
CA ASN A 31 9.13 2.32 5.57
C ASN A 31 9.26 1.06 4.69
N SER A 32 8.63 -0.06 5.06
CA SER A 32 8.53 -1.26 4.22
C SER A 32 7.74 -0.98 2.95
N ILE A 33 6.55 -0.40 3.10
CA ILE A 33 5.65 -0.05 2.00
C ILE A 33 6.37 0.91 1.05
N ARG A 34 7.01 1.95 1.59
CA ARG A 34 7.83 2.90 0.83
C ARG A 34 8.93 2.20 0.02
N LEU A 35 9.61 1.19 0.57
CA LEU A 35 10.64 0.48 -0.19
C LEU A 35 10.04 -0.34 -1.32
N ALA A 36 9.02 -1.17 -1.03
CA ALA A 36 8.35 -1.97 -2.05
C ALA A 36 7.81 -1.09 -3.18
N ALA A 37 7.17 0.03 -2.82
CA ALA A 37 6.65 1.01 -3.76
C ALA A 37 7.72 1.56 -4.71
N LYS A 38 8.95 1.82 -4.22
CA LYS A 38 10.05 2.28 -5.09
C LYS A 38 10.50 1.19 -6.07
N VAL A 39 10.51 -0.06 -5.63
CA VAL A 39 10.90 -1.19 -6.48
C VAL A 39 9.84 -1.43 -7.55
N VAL A 40 8.56 -1.47 -7.16
CA VAL A 40 7.44 -1.59 -8.12
C VAL A 40 7.45 -0.41 -9.10
N ASN A 41 7.59 0.83 -8.62
CA ASN A 41 7.69 2.01 -9.48
C ASN A 41 8.86 1.91 -10.48
N HIS A 42 9.97 1.28 -10.10
CA HIS A 42 11.10 1.11 -11.00
C HIS A 42 10.76 0.21 -12.18
N GLU A 43 10.02 -0.87 -11.94
CA GLU A 43 9.56 -1.79 -12.99
C GLU A 43 8.42 -1.20 -13.81
N VAL A 44 7.42 -0.57 -13.17
CA VAL A 44 6.31 0.13 -13.87
C VAL A 44 6.86 1.14 -14.89
N ASN A 45 7.85 1.95 -14.50
CA ASN A 45 8.47 2.95 -15.41
C ASN A 45 9.28 2.33 -16.56
N LYS A 46 9.52 1.01 -16.52
CA LYS A 46 10.26 0.26 -17.54
C LYS A 46 9.38 -0.74 -18.26
N ALA A 47 8.08 -0.81 -17.99
CA ALA A 47 7.25 -1.91 -18.42
C ALA A 47 7.30 -2.12 -19.95
N GLY A 48 7.35 -1.05 -20.76
CA GLY A 48 7.51 -1.16 -22.22
C GLY A 48 8.90 -1.60 -22.72
N LEU A 49 9.88 -1.80 -21.84
CA LEU A 49 11.28 -2.16 -22.15
C LEU A 49 11.70 -3.52 -21.59
N VAL A 50 10.92 -4.10 -20.69
CA VAL A 50 11.21 -5.39 -20.04
C VAL A 50 10.02 -6.34 -20.22
N ASP A 51 10.26 -7.65 -20.21
CA ASP A 51 9.22 -8.67 -20.40
C ASP A 51 8.37 -8.87 -19.13
N ILE A 52 7.73 -7.79 -18.67
CA ILE A 52 6.84 -7.75 -17.50
C ILE A 52 5.40 -7.36 -17.88
N LEU A 53 5.14 -7.16 -19.18
CA LEU A 53 3.83 -6.86 -19.74
C LEU A 53 3.14 -8.12 -20.23
N GLY A 54 1.80 -8.05 -20.28
CA GLY A 54 0.93 -9.14 -20.72
C GLY A 54 0.62 -10.16 -19.63
N ALA A 55 -0.28 -11.07 -19.99
CA ALA A 55 -0.84 -12.06 -19.07
C ALA A 55 0.25 -12.95 -18.46
N ALA A 56 0.14 -13.20 -17.16
CA ALA A 56 0.93 -14.18 -16.44
C ALA A 56 0.53 -15.62 -16.83
N GLY A 57 -0.66 -15.79 -17.43
CA GLY A 57 -1.19 -17.07 -17.88
C GLY A 57 -2.12 -17.75 -16.88
N ASP A 58 -2.38 -17.11 -15.73
CA ASP A 58 -3.30 -17.54 -14.69
C ASP A 58 -4.48 -16.54 -14.55
N THR A 59 -5.60 -17.03 -14.04
CA THR A 59 -6.79 -16.22 -13.71
C THR A 59 -6.88 -16.09 -12.20
N ASN A 60 -7.05 -14.87 -11.68
CA ASN A 60 -7.15 -14.62 -10.24
C ASN A 60 -8.54 -15.02 -9.69
N ILE A 61 -8.73 -14.95 -8.36
CA ILE A 61 -10.00 -15.32 -7.69
C ILE A 61 -11.20 -14.47 -8.08
N GLN A 62 -10.95 -13.31 -8.69
CA GLN A 62 -11.98 -12.39 -9.17
C GLN A 62 -12.40 -12.72 -10.61
N GLY A 63 -11.75 -13.69 -11.25
CA GLY A 63 -12.02 -14.10 -12.62
C GLY A 63 -11.34 -13.22 -13.66
N GLU A 64 -10.32 -12.44 -13.27
CA GLU A 64 -9.57 -11.55 -14.14
C GLU A 64 -8.25 -12.20 -14.60
N ASP A 65 -7.84 -11.90 -15.84
CA ASP A 65 -6.55 -12.35 -16.38
C ASP A 65 -5.42 -11.60 -15.65
N GLN A 66 -4.66 -12.33 -14.84
CA GLN A 66 -3.60 -11.76 -14.02
C GLN A 66 -2.44 -11.29 -14.91
N GLN A 67 -1.96 -10.05 -14.72
CA GLN A 67 -0.80 -9.55 -15.45
C GLN A 67 0.50 -9.94 -14.76
N LYS A 68 1.59 -10.11 -15.52
CA LYS A 68 2.92 -10.40 -14.95
C LYS A 68 3.35 -9.34 -13.92
N LEU A 69 2.93 -8.09 -14.11
CA LEU A 69 3.27 -6.99 -13.20
C LEU A 69 2.51 -7.07 -11.87
N ASP A 70 1.28 -7.60 -11.88
CA ASP A 70 0.49 -7.86 -10.66
C ASP A 70 1.21 -8.88 -9.78
N VAL A 71 1.60 -10.01 -10.39
CA VAL A 71 2.39 -11.07 -9.73
C VAL A 71 3.70 -10.51 -9.18
N TYR A 72 4.39 -9.67 -9.95
CA TYR A 72 5.62 -9.03 -9.51
C TYR A 72 5.39 -8.12 -8.29
N ALA A 73 4.40 -7.23 -8.37
CA ALA A 73 4.07 -6.28 -7.31
C ALA A 73 3.68 -7.02 -6.02
N ASN A 74 2.78 -8.01 -6.13
CA ASN A 74 2.35 -8.86 -5.03
C ASN A 74 3.54 -9.50 -4.31
N ASN A 75 4.38 -10.23 -5.06
CA ASN A 75 5.60 -10.86 -4.54
C ASN A 75 6.53 -9.86 -3.86
N LYS A 76 6.69 -8.67 -4.46
CA LYS A 76 7.58 -7.64 -3.93
C LYS A 76 7.07 -7.10 -2.60
N PHE A 77 5.77 -6.82 -2.49
CA PHE A 77 5.17 -6.32 -1.27
C PHE A 77 5.21 -7.36 -0.16
N ILE A 78 4.80 -8.60 -0.42
CA ILE A 78 4.86 -9.72 0.53
C ILE A 78 6.30 -9.91 1.03
N GLN A 79 7.26 -10.09 0.12
CA GLN A 79 8.68 -10.27 0.48
C GLN A 79 9.20 -9.13 1.36
N THR A 80 8.88 -7.89 0.97
CA THR A 80 9.39 -6.68 1.63
C THR A 80 8.83 -6.50 3.05
N MET A 81 7.58 -6.91 3.27
CA MET A 81 6.91 -6.86 4.57
C MET A 81 7.33 -8.02 5.48
N THR A 82 7.41 -9.25 4.94
CA THR A 82 7.87 -10.45 5.66
C THR A 82 9.31 -10.28 6.14
N ASN A 83 10.24 -9.87 5.25
CA ASN A 83 11.66 -9.75 5.58
C ASN A 83 11.96 -8.73 6.68
N ARG A 84 11.06 -7.77 6.91
CA ARG A 84 11.24 -6.76 7.94
C ARG A 84 10.68 -7.16 9.29
N ASN A 85 10.02 -8.30 9.42
CA ASN A 85 9.50 -8.83 10.69
C ASN A 85 8.65 -7.79 11.45
N ILE A 86 7.59 -7.30 10.79
CA ILE A 86 6.69 -6.27 11.34
C ILE A 86 5.24 -6.75 11.39
N VAL A 87 4.83 -7.55 10.39
CA VAL A 87 3.45 -8.02 10.22
C VAL A 87 3.32 -9.47 10.69
N CYS A 88 2.15 -9.83 11.19
CA CYS A 88 1.77 -11.20 11.52
C CYS A 88 0.90 -11.85 10.44
N GLY A 89 0.45 -11.08 9.46
CA GLY A 89 -0.16 -11.64 8.26
C GLY A 89 -0.50 -10.59 7.20
N ILE A 90 -0.74 -11.07 5.99
CA ILE A 90 -1.05 -10.27 4.81
C ILE A 90 -2.25 -10.89 4.09
N ALA A 91 -3.23 -10.09 3.71
CA ALA A 91 -4.21 -10.48 2.70
C ALA A 91 -3.96 -9.64 1.46
N SER A 92 -3.86 -10.28 0.30
CA SER A 92 -3.62 -9.62 -0.98
C SER A 92 -4.80 -9.87 -1.90
N GLU A 93 -5.09 -8.94 -2.79
CA GLU A 93 -6.00 -9.18 -3.91
C GLU A 93 -5.56 -10.38 -4.78
N GLU A 94 -4.25 -10.59 -4.90
CA GLU A 94 -3.64 -11.61 -5.76
C GLU A 94 -3.48 -12.98 -5.09
N GLU A 95 -4.04 -13.18 -3.89
CA GLU A 95 -3.89 -14.41 -3.10
C GLU A 95 -5.27 -14.96 -2.69
N ASP A 96 -5.46 -16.27 -2.83
CA ASP A 96 -6.73 -16.94 -2.51
C ASP A 96 -7.08 -16.89 -1.01
N ASP A 97 -6.05 -16.96 -0.16
CA ASP A 97 -6.17 -16.97 1.30
C ASP A 97 -5.14 -16.03 1.92
N PHE A 98 -5.35 -15.65 3.17
CA PHE A 98 -4.40 -14.81 3.88
C PHE A 98 -3.09 -15.56 4.15
N ILE A 99 -1.99 -14.83 4.08
CA ILE A 99 -0.65 -15.33 4.38
C ILE A 99 -0.38 -15.08 5.87
N SER A 100 -0.29 -16.15 6.65
CA SER A 100 0.17 -16.10 8.04
C SER A 100 1.69 -15.94 8.09
N ILE A 101 2.18 -14.98 8.87
CA ILE A 101 3.60 -14.67 9.00
C ILE A 101 4.00 -14.79 10.48
N ASN A 102 4.91 -15.71 10.76
CA ASN A 102 5.48 -15.81 12.10
C ASN A 102 6.51 -14.70 12.34
N SER A 103 6.70 -14.31 13.60
CA SER A 103 7.81 -13.44 13.97
C SER A 103 9.13 -14.20 13.90
N GLN A 104 10.25 -13.49 13.75
CA GLN A 104 11.59 -14.10 13.65
C GLN A 104 11.98 -15.01 14.83
N ASP A 105 11.37 -14.81 16.00
CA ASP A 105 11.58 -15.64 17.19
C ASP A 105 10.63 -16.86 17.23
N GLU A 106 9.85 -17.07 16.18
CA GLU A 106 8.84 -18.12 16.01
C GLU A 106 7.67 -18.09 17.02
N ASN A 107 7.52 -16.99 17.76
CA ASN A 107 6.52 -16.85 18.83
C ASN A 107 5.35 -15.94 18.47
N HIS A 108 5.07 -15.68 17.20
CA HIS A 108 3.95 -14.86 16.71
C HIS A 108 3.75 -13.52 17.44
N GLN A 109 4.84 -12.79 17.66
CA GLN A 109 4.87 -11.55 18.45
C GLN A 109 4.44 -10.31 17.68
N ASN A 110 4.37 -10.39 16.35
CA ASN A 110 3.95 -9.27 15.51
C ASN A 110 2.46 -8.97 15.72
N LYS A 111 2.10 -7.69 15.61
CA LYS A 111 0.81 -7.15 16.06
C LYS A 111 -0.06 -6.61 14.92
N TYR A 112 0.49 -6.49 13.72
CA TYR A 112 -0.18 -5.84 12.60
C TYR A 112 -0.48 -6.84 11.49
N VAL A 113 -1.67 -6.74 10.93
CA VAL A 113 -2.03 -7.37 9.66
C VAL A 113 -2.19 -6.29 8.60
N VAL A 114 -1.86 -6.63 7.36
CA VAL A 114 -1.95 -5.72 6.22
C VAL A 114 -2.87 -6.34 5.17
N LEU A 115 -3.81 -5.55 4.67
CA LEU A 115 -4.56 -5.88 3.47
C LEU A 115 -4.00 -4.99 2.36
N ILE A 116 -3.74 -5.56 1.18
CA ILE A 116 -3.10 -4.86 0.08
C ILE A 116 -3.75 -5.23 -1.25
N ASP A 117 -3.99 -4.22 -2.07
CA ASP A 117 -4.10 -4.34 -3.51
C ASP A 117 -2.72 -3.89 -4.04
N PRO A 118 -1.90 -4.83 -4.54
CA PRO A 118 -0.53 -4.53 -4.92
C PRO A 118 -0.43 -3.69 -6.19
N LEU A 119 -1.42 -3.77 -7.10
CA LEU A 119 -1.40 -3.06 -8.38
C LEU A 119 -2.79 -2.70 -8.93
N ASP A 120 -3.44 -1.72 -8.29
CA ASP A 120 -4.73 -1.18 -8.72
C ASP A 120 -4.69 -0.64 -10.15
N GLY A 121 -5.71 -0.98 -10.92
CA GLY A 121 -5.86 -0.56 -12.30
C GLY A 121 -4.95 -1.31 -13.28
N SER A 122 -4.64 -2.58 -13.02
CA SER A 122 -3.79 -3.42 -13.89
C SER A 122 -4.16 -3.38 -15.39
N SER A 123 -5.46 -3.27 -15.71
CA SER A 123 -5.95 -3.07 -17.09
C SER A 123 -5.40 -1.83 -17.81
N ASN A 124 -4.90 -0.85 -17.07
CA ASN A 124 -4.34 0.40 -17.58
C ASN A 124 -2.83 0.31 -17.88
N ILE A 125 -2.17 -0.79 -17.53
CA ILE A 125 -0.71 -0.94 -17.67
C ILE A 125 -0.30 -0.86 -19.15
N ASP A 126 -0.95 -1.64 -20.02
CA ASP A 126 -0.58 -1.75 -21.44
C ASP A 126 -0.80 -0.46 -22.24
N VAL A 127 -1.67 0.43 -21.73
CA VAL A 127 -1.99 1.72 -22.34
C VAL A 127 -1.28 2.90 -21.65
N ASN A 128 -0.35 2.63 -20.73
CA ASN A 128 0.47 3.62 -20.04
C ASN A 128 -0.36 4.70 -19.32
N VAL A 129 -1.49 4.27 -18.73
CA VAL A 129 -2.33 5.10 -17.86
C VAL A 129 -1.89 4.90 -16.40
N SER A 130 -2.30 5.80 -15.50
CA SER A 130 -1.90 5.72 -14.08
C SER A 130 -2.45 4.47 -13.41
N VAL A 131 -1.58 3.81 -12.65
CA VAL A 131 -1.89 2.65 -11.80
C VAL A 131 -1.48 2.94 -10.36
N GLY A 132 -1.88 2.09 -9.41
CA GLY A 132 -1.66 2.36 -7.99
C GLY A 132 -1.32 1.14 -7.15
N THR A 133 -1.15 1.35 -5.87
CA THR A 133 -1.14 0.30 -4.83
C THR A 133 -2.00 0.82 -3.70
N ILE A 134 -2.89 0.03 -3.15
CA ILE A 134 -3.73 0.41 -2.01
C ILE A 134 -3.34 -0.47 -0.82
N PHE A 135 -3.21 0.12 0.38
CA PHE A 135 -2.92 -0.65 1.58
C PHE A 135 -3.80 -0.22 2.75
N SER A 136 -4.16 -1.20 3.56
CA SER A 136 -4.91 -1.04 4.80
C SER A 136 -4.20 -1.79 5.93
N VAL A 137 -4.05 -1.12 7.07
CA VAL A 137 -3.33 -1.67 8.22
C VAL A 137 -4.28 -1.79 9.39
N TYR A 138 -4.33 -2.97 9.98
CA TYR A 138 -5.04 -3.25 11.21
C TYR A 138 -4.10 -3.77 12.27
N ARG A 139 -4.53 -3.64 13.52
CA ARG A 139 -3.96 -4.42 14.62
C ARG A 139 -4.71 -5.74 14.69
N ARG A 140 -4.01 -6.85 14.91
CA ARG A 140 -4.62 -8.16 15.11
C ARG A 140 -5.60 -8.15 16.29
N VAL A 141 -6.68 -8.91 16.18
CA VAL A 141 -7.66 -9.18 17.25
C VAL A 141 -7.35 -10.47 18.00
N THR A 142 -6.71 -11.43 17.32
CA THR A 142 -6.20 -12.64 17.94
C THR A 142 -5.08 -12.33 18.94
N PRO A 143 -4.93 -13.11 20.03
CA PRO A 143 -3.89 -12.87 21.02
C PRO A 143 -2.47 -12.93 20.45
N VAL A 144 -1.62 -11.98 20.84
CA VAL A 144 -0.17 -12.04 20.56
C VAL A 144 0.39 -13.35 21.14
N GLY A 145 1.25 -14.04 20.39
CA GLY A 145 1.71 -15.38 20.75
C GLY A 145 1.00 -16.51 19.99
N THR A 146 -0.05 -16.20 19.24
CA THR A 146 -0.79 -17.18 18.43
C THR A 146 -0.68 -16.87 16.93
N PRO A 147 -0.90 -17.84 16.02
CA PRO A 147 -1.09 -17.55 14.60
C PRO A 147 -2.27 -16.60 14.36
N VAL A 148 -2.23 -15.83 13.28
CA VAL A 148 -3.40 -15.04 12.86
C VAL A 148 -4.49 -15.95 12.30
N THR A 149 -5.73 -15.48 12.37
CA THR A 149 -6.89 -16.15 11.79
C THR A 149 -7.65 -15.20 10.87
N ILE A 150 -8.63 -15.70 10.12
CA ILE A 150 -9.42 -14.89 9.18
C ILE A 150 -10.12 -13.70 9.87
N GLU A 151 -10.46 -13.82 11.15
CA GLU A 151 -11.05 -12.75 11.96
C GLU A 151 -10.14 -11.52 12.10
N ASP A 152 -8.81 -11.69 11.97
CA ASP A 152 -7.87 -10.57 11.94
C ASP A 152 -8.03 -9.71 10.68
N PHE A 153 -8.52 -10.28 9.58
CA PHE A 153 -8.67 -9.60 8.29
C PHE A 153 -10.11 -9.11 8.06
N LEU A 154 -11.11 -9.75 8.67
CA LEU A 154 -12.54 -9.38 8.55
C LEU A 154 -13.00 -8.32 9.56
N GLN A 155 -12.12 -7.36 9.86
CA GLN A 155 -12.43 -6.25 10.77
C GLN A 155 -13.21 -5.13 10.07
N LYS A 156 -13.98 -4.35 10.84
CA LYS A 156 -14.68 -3.17 10.31
C LYS A 156 -13.69 -2.08 9.90
N GLY A 157 -13.95 -1.38 8.79
CA GLY A 157 -13.11 -0.28 8.28
C GLY A 157 -12.75 0.81 9.29
N ASN A 158 -13.61 1.08 10.29
CA ASN A 158 -13.33 2.04 11.36
C ASN A 158 -12.29 1.56 12.40
N LYS A 159 -11.75 0.34 12.25
CA LYS A 159 -10.67 -0.23 13.07
C LYS A 159 -9.30 -0.09 12.44
N GLN A 160 -9.21 0.44 11.21
CA GLN A 160 -7.93 0.73 10.56
C GLN A 160 -7.08 1.63 11.45
N VAL A 161 -5.80 1.30 11.57
CA VAL A 161 -4.81 2.09 12.32
C VAL A 161 -3.95 2.95 11.40
N ALA A 162 -3.85 2.54 10.14
CA ALA A 162 -3.33 3.33 9.04
C ALA A 162 -3.92 2.83 7.72
N ALA A 163 -4.01 3.71 6.74
CA ALA A 163 -4.40 3.36 5.38
C ALA A 163 -3.76 4.35 4.41
N GLY A 164 -3.64 3.96 3.15
CA GLY A 164 -3.11 4.83 2.14
C GLY A 164 -3.04 4.16 0.79
N TYR A 165 -2.51 4.91 -0.16
CA TYR A 165 -2.25 4.43 -1.49
C TYR A 165 -0.95 5.03 -2.04
N ILE A 166 -0.38 4.36 -3.02
CA ILE A 166 0.66 4.88 -3.89
C ILE A 166 0.04 5.04 -5.27
N ILE A 167 0.31 6.16 -5.93
CA ILE A 167 -0.07 6.38 -7.33
C ILE A 167 1.20 6.45 -8.17
N TYR A 168 1.25 5.61 -9.20
CA TYR A 168 2.29 5.54 -10.23
C TYR A 168 1.82 6.30 -11.48
N GLY A 169 1.71 7.62 -11.35
CA GLY A 169 1.28 8.49 -12.44
C GLY A 169 2.46 9.24 -13.09
N THR A 170 2.19 10.44 -13.60
CA THR A 170 3.23 11.36 -14.10
C THR A 170 4.32 11.68 -13.07
N SER A 171 3.96 11.61 -11.78
CA SER A 171 4.88 11.52 -10.67
C SER A 171 4.41 10.45 -9.69
N THR A 172 5.35 9.78 -9.01
CA THR A 172 5.00 8.81 -7.98
C THR A 172 4.68 9.52 -6.67
N MET A 173 3.48 9.29 -6.13
CA MET A 173 3.09 9.84 -4.83
C MET A 173 2.65 8.75 -3.87
N LEU A 174 3.01 8.90 -2.60
CA LEU A 174 2.49 8.09 -1.49
C LEU A 174 1.59 8.99 -0.66
N VAL A 175 0.32 8.61 -0.51
CA VAL A 175 -0.68 9.31 0.31
C VAL A 175 -1.13 8.37 1.41
N TYR A 176 -1.11 8.83 2.66
CA TYR A 176 -1.56 7.99 3.78
C TYR A 176 -2.14 8.80 4.94
N THR A 177 -2.84 8.09 5.82
CA THR A 177 -3.37 8.58 7.09
C THR A 177 -3.19 7.56 8.20
N THR A 178 -3.12 8.05 9.44
CA THR A 178 -3.18 7.25 10.68
C THR A 178 -4.32 7.69 11.59
N GLY A 179 -5.30 8.41 11.03
CA GLY A 179 -6.42 9.02 11.77
C GLY A 179 -6.20 10.48 12.17
N HIS A 180 -5.02 11.05 11.91
CA HIS A 180 -4.67 12.46 12.21
C HIS A 180 -4.33 13.23 10.93
N GLY A 181 -5.34 13.41 10.07
CA GLY A 181 -5.19 14.07 8.77
C GLY A 181 -4.65 13.13 7.68
N VAL A 182 -4.65 13.64 6.44
CA VAL A 182 -4.17 12.92 5.25
C VAL A 182 -2.96 13.68 4.70
N ASN A 183 -1.87 12.98 4.41
CA ASN A 183 -0.64 13.62 3.93
C ASN A 183 -0.11 12.92 2.68
N GLY A 184 0.22 13.71 1.67
CA GLY A 184 0.78 13.26 0.40
C GLY A 184 2.25 13.61 0.26
N PHE A 185 3.02 12.65 -0.23
CA PHE A 185 4.46 12.74 -0.42
C PHE A 185 4.82 12.39 -1.86
N THR A 186 5.63 13.22 -2.52
CA THR A 186 6.09 12.98 -3.89
C THR A 186 7.49 12.40 -3.88
N LEU A 187 7.73 11.34 -4.68
CA LEU A 187 9.04 10.74 -4.85
C LEU A 187 9.96 11.65 -5.66
N ASN A 188 11.13 11.97 -5.13
CA ASN A 188 12.24 12.47 -5.92
C ASN A 188 13.03 11.28 -6.48
N PRO A 189 12.95 10.96 -7.78
CA PRO A 189 13.59 9.77 -8.35
C PRO A 189 15.12 9.85 -8.36
N ALA A 190 15.70 11.07 -8.44
CA ALA A 190 17.14 11.25 -8.46
C ALA A 190 17.79 10.91 -7.10
N ILE A 191 17.06 11.11 -6.01
CA ILE A 191 17.54 10.86 -4.63
C ILE A 191 16.95 9.55 -4.08
N GLY A 192 15.81 9.09 -4.59
CA GLY A 192 15.10 7.90 -4.11
C GLY A 192 14.37 8.11 -2.77
N SER A 193 13.96 9.35 -2.49
CA SER A 193 13.31 9.78 -1.25
C SER A 193 11.98 10.49 -1.51
N TYR A 194 10.99 10.22 -0.67
CA TYR A 194 9.69 10.86 -0.68
C TYR A 194 9.72 12.15 0.16
N TYR A 195 9.22 13.25 -0.40
CA TYR A 195 9.13 14.55 0.25
C TYR A 195 7.68 14.96 0.44
N LEU A 196 7.37 15.56 1.59
CA LEU A 196 6.05 16.10 1.90
C LEU A 196 5.71 17.19 0.87
N SER A 197 4.69 16.92 0.05
CA SER A 197 4.25 17.82 -1.01
C SER A 197 2.82 18.32 -0.78
N HIS A 198 2.01 17.54 -0.06
CA HIS A 198 0.60 17.83 0.19
C HIS A 198 0.25 17.57 1.68
N PRO A 199 0.55 18.51 2.59
CA PRO A 199 0.19 18.38 4.00
C PRO A 199 -1.31 18.59 4.24
N ASP A 200 -1.88 17.85 5.19
CA ASP A 200 -3.28 18.00 5.67
C ASP A 200 -4.32 18.14 4.54
N MET A 201 -4.26 17.20 3.59
CA MET A 201 -5.16 17.15 2.43
C MET A 201 -6.62 17.07 2.88
N LYS A 202 -7.44 17.98 2.34
CA LYS A 202 -8.89 18.04 2.54
C LYS A 202 -9.57 18.23 1.20
N PHE A 203 -10.76 17.66 1.06
CA PHE A 203 -11.61 18.02 -0.07
C PHE A 203 -12.04 19.49 0.04
N PRO A 204 -12.23 20.19 -1.09
CA PRO A 204 -13.01 21.43 -1.09
C PRO A 204 -14.44 21.16 -0.61
N GLU A 205 -15.14 22.21 -0.19
CA GLU A 205 -16.54 22.11 0.24
C GLU A 205 -17.46 21.61 -0.88
N ASP A 206 -17.20 22.06 -2.12
CA ASP A 206 -17.96 21.69 -3.31
C ASP A 206 -17.06 21.00 -4.35
N GLY A 207 -17.63 20.02 -5.06
CA GLY A 207 -17.00 19.32 -6.18
C GLY A 207 -17.70 19.62 -7.51
N GLN A 208 -16.94 19.64 -8.61
CA GLN A 208 -17.45 19.89 -9.98
C GLN A 208 -17.29 18.70 -10.92
N ILE A 209 -16.74 17.59 -10.43
CA ILE A 209 -16.39 16.42 -11.23
C ILE A 209 -17.07 15.21 -10.59
N TYR A 210 -17.74 14.40 -11.42
CA TYR A 210 -18.16 13.05 -11.06
C TYR A 210 -17.34 12.06 -11.89
N SER A 211 -17.06 10.88 -11.33
CA SER A 211 -16.28 9.82 -11.98
C SER A 211 -17.08 8.53 -11.94
N VAL A 212 -17.50 8.05 -13.12
CA VAL A 212 -18.29 6.83 -13.30
C VAL A 212 -18.05 6.28 -14.71
N ASN A 213 -18.22 4.96 -14.88
CA ASN A 213 -18.28 4.36 -16.21
C ASN A 213 -19.72 4.46 -16.77
N GLU A 214 -20.00 5.46 -17.59
CA GLU A 214 -21.33 5.66 -18.21
C GLU A 214 -21.72 4.58 -19.23
N GLY A 215 -20.78 3.72 -19.66
CA GLY A 215 -21.08 2.57 -20.52
C GLY A 215 -22.00 1.53 -19.85
N ASN A 216 -22.08 1.54 -18.52
CA ASN A 216 -22.96 0.67 -17.74
C ASN A 216 -24.36 1.28 -17.49
N TYR A 217 -24.68 2.40 -18.14
CA TYR A 217 -26.01 3.00 -18.01
C TYR A 217 -27.08 2.07 -18.61
N THR A 218 -28.02 1.63 -17.77
CA THR A 218 -29.12 0.76 -18.21
C THR A 218 -30.23 1.63 -18.80
N HIS A 219 -30.53 1.45 -20.08
CA HIS A 219 -31.64 2.10 -20.79
C HIS A 219 -32.97 1.37 -20.59
#